data_AF-A0A066WZH9-F1
#
_entry.id   AF-A0A066WZH9-F1
#
_cell.length_a   1.000
_cell.length_b   1.000
_cell.length_c   1.000
_cell.angle_alpha   90.00
_cell.angle_beta   90.00
_cell.angle_gamma   90.00
#
_symmetry.space_group_name_H-M   'P 1'
#
loop_
_entity.id
_entity.type
_entity.pdbx_description
1 polymer ?
#
loop_
_entity_poly.entity_id
_entity_poly.type
_entity_poly.pdbx_seq_one_letter_code
_entity_poly.pdbx_strand_id
1 'polypeptide(L)'
;MAYRLITQVLFVGTRIVGRSFAAAYKQAQASSEYQRAQAKNGNAATGAKGNLSSGMTLDEACKILDVEAPKDGTQSAANVMERFKKLFDANDPKKGGSFYLQSKILRARERLEKEIGPLVEKEEVESEVKEGFKPKIYKDR
;
A
#
# COMPACT_ATOMS: atom_id res chain seq x y z
N MET A 1 -55.73 -3.13 24.47
CA MET A 1 -54.30 -3.03 24.85
C MET A 1 -53.35 -3.66 23.82
N ALA A 2 -53.67 -4.80 23.18
CA ALA A 2 -52.78 -5.48 22.23
C ALA A 2 -52.46 -4.70 20.94
N TYR A 3 -53.44 -3.98 20.36
CA TYR A 3 -53.22 -3.24 19.10
C TYR A 3 -52.21 -2.08 19.24
N ARG A 4 -52.07 -1.49 20.43
CA ARG A 4 -51.09 -0.41 20.70
C ARG A 4 -49.67 -0.94 20.75
N LEU A 5 -49.48 -2.17 21.25
CA LEU A 5 -48.18 -2.84 21.27
C LEU A 5 -47.75 -3.23 19.85
N ILE A 6 -48.68 -3.75 19.04
CA ILE A 6 -48.41 -4.14 17.65
C ILE A 6 -48.02 -2.91 16.81
N THR A 7 -48.75 -1.80 16.93
CA THR A 7 -48.41 -0.58 16.18
C THR A 7 -47.08 0.00 16.64
N GLN A 8 -46.79 -0.01 17.95
CA GLN A 8 -45.52 0.51 18.48
C GLN A 8 -44.31 -0.30 18.01
N VAL A 9 -44.40 -1.64 18.02
CA VAL A 9 -43.34 -2.52 17.48
C VAL A 9 -43.14 -2.28 15.98
N LEU A 10 -44.23 -2.13 15.22
CA LEU A 10 -44.15 -1.87 13.78
C LEU A 10 -43.45 -0.54 13.47
N PHE A 11 -43.84 0.55 14.16
CA PHE A 11 -43.26 1.88 13.95
C PHE A 11 -41.80 1.99 14.40
N VAL A 12 -41.43 1.33 15.50
CA VAL A 12 -40.04 1.31 15.99
C VAL A 12 -39.16 0.45 15.08
N GLY A 13 -39.66 -0.73 14.68
CA GLY A 13 -38.94 -1.65 13.79
C GLY A 13 -38.62 -1.03 12.42
N THR A 14 -39.60 -0.35 11.80
CA THR A 14 -39.38 0.30 10.48
C THR A 14 -38.37 1.45 10.54
N ARG A 15 -38.32 2.23 11.62
CA ARG A 15 -37.33 3.33 11.74
C ARG A 15 -35.90 2.83 11.86
N ILE A 16 -35.67 1.73 12.57
CA ILE A 16 -34.32 1.17 12.78
C ILE A 16 -33.82 0.56 11.46
N VAL A 17 -34.67 -0.25 10.82
CA VAL A 17 -34.34 -0.93 9.57
C VAL A 17 -34.17 0.06 8.42
N GLY A 18 -35.03 1.07 8.31
CA GLY A 18 -34.89 2.10 7.26
C GLY A 18 -33.59 2.92 7.37
N ARG A 19 -33.16 3.26 8.59
CA ARG A 19 -31.92 4.03 8.81
C ARG A 19 -30.67 3.21 8.51
N SER A 20 -30.65 1.92 8.81
CA SER A 20 -29.51 1.06 8.50
C SER A 20 -29.35 0.85 6.99
N PHE A 21 -30.44 0.65 6.24
CA PHE A 21 -30.38 0.56 4.78
C PHE A 21 -29.93 1.88 4.13
N ALA A 22 -30.41 3.03 4.59
CA ALA A 22 -29.98 4.33 4.07
C ALA A 22 -28.49 4.61 4.38
N ALA A 23 -28.02 4.24 5.57
CA ALA A 23 -26.61 4.36 5.94
C ALA A 23 -25.72 3.43 5.08
N ALA A 24 -26.14 2.18 4.89
CA ALA A 24 -25.44 1.23 4.03
C ALA A 24 -25.41 1.69 2.57
N TYR A 25 -26.52 2.25 2.05
CA TYR A 25 -26.57 2.80 0.70
C TYR A 25 -25.63 4.00 0.54
N LYS A 26 -25.61 4.92 1.51
CA LYS A 26 -24.66 6.04 1.52
C LYS A 26 -23.21 5.57 1.60
N GLN A 27 -22.94 4.52 2.37
CA GLN A 27 -21.61 3.93 2.48
C GLN A 27 -21.19 3.22 1.19
N ALA A 28 -22.10 2.50 0.53
CA ALA A 28 -21.87 1.87 -0.76
C ALA A 28 -21.56 2.93 -1.84
N GLN A 29 -22.33 4.02 -1.90
CA GLN A 29 -22.06 5.13 -2.81
C GLN A 29 -20.74 5.84 -2.51
N ALA A 30 -20.43 6.11 -1.23
CA ALA A 30 -19.14 6.69 -0.88
C ALA A 30 -17.98 5.78 -1.36
N SER A 31 -18.07 4.48 -1.11
CA SER A 31 -17.04 3.52 -1.53
C SER A 31 -16.88 3.41 -3.05
N SER A 32 -17.94 3.59 -3.83
CA SER A 32 -17.87 3.58 -5.29
C SER A 32 -17.33 4.91 -5.85
N GLU A 33 -17.66 6.04 -5.24
CA GLU A 33 -17.08 7.34 -5.59
C GLU A 33 -15.58 7.42 -5.26
N TYR A 34 -15.12 6.85 -4.14
CA TYR A 34 -13.68 6.71 -3.84
C TYR A 34 -12.95 5.84 -4.88
N GLN A 35 -13.58 4.77 -5.37
CA GLN A 35 -13.02 3.93 -6.43
C GLN A 35 -12.98 4.65 -7.78
N ARG A 36 -14.04 5.41 -8.12
CA ARG A 36 -14.09 6.22 -9.35
C ARG A 36 -13.09 7.38 -9.33
N ALA A 37 -12.91 8.03 -8.17
CA ALA A 37 -11.91 9.07 -7.99
C ALA A 37 -10.48 8.54 -8.17
N GLN A 38 -10.19 7.35 -7.63
CA GLN A 38 -8.91 6.67 -7.88
C GLN A 38 -8.73 6.27 -9.35
N ALA A 39 -9.82 5.98 -10.07
CA ALA A 39 -9.76 5.65 -11.49
C ALA A 39 -9.52 6.83 -12.42
N LYS A 40 -9.99 8.03 -12.07
CA LYS A 40 -9.69 9.25 -12.84
C LYS A 40 -8.26 9.75 -12.67
N ASN A 41 -7.56 9.35 -11.61
CA ASN A 41 -6.21 9.82 -11.30
C ASN A 41 -5.08 8.98 -11.94
N GLY A 42 -5.37 8.20 -12.99
CA GLY A 42 -4.38 7.38 -13.71
C GLY A 42 -3.91 6.11 -12.97
N ASN A 43 -4.17 5.98 -11.67
CA ASN A 43 -3.73 4.85 -10.85
C ASN A 43 -4.61 3.58 -10.95
N ALA A 44 -5.74 3.59 -11.67
CA ALA A 44 -6.63 2.40 -11.71
C ALA A 44 -6.21 1.30 -12.69
N ALA A 45 -5.44 1.60 -13.74
CA ALA A 45 -5.03 0.55 -14.69
C ALA A 45 -4.05 -0.45 -14.06
N THR A 46 -3.28 -0.02 -13.06
CA THR A 46 -2.32 -0.84 -12.31
C THR A 46 -2.84 -1.31 -10.95
N GLY A 47 -3.77 -0.57 -10.33
CA GLY A 47 -4.33 -0.95 -9.02
C GLY A 47 -5.30 -2.14 -9.04
N ALA A 48 -6.15 -2.27 -10.06
CA ALA A 48 -7.18 -3.32 -10.08
C ALA A 48 -6.63 -4.70 -10.47
N LYS A 49 -5.64 -4.78 -11.36
CA LYS A 49 -5.02 -6.07 -11.74
C LYS A 49 -3.88 -6.49 -10.82
N GLY A 50 -3.26 -5.56 -10.09
CA GLY A 50 -2.26 -5.85 -9.06
C GLY A 50 -2.85 -6.27 -7.71
N ASN A 51 -4.02 -5.72 -7.33
CA ASN A 51 -4.64 -6.00 -6.03
C ASN A 51 -5.51 -7.27 -6.01
N LEU A 52 -5.84 -7.85 -7.16
CA LEU A 52 -6.52 -9.15 -7.22
C LEU A 52 -5.57 -10.34 -7.03
N SER A 53 -4.25 -10.10 -6.98
CA SER A 53 -3.22 -11.12 -6.76
C SER A 53 -2.18 -10.66 -5.74
N SER A 54 -2.57 -10.51 -4.46
CA SER A 54 -1.64 -10.51 -3.31
C SER A 54 -0.42 -9.56 -3.38
N GLY A 55 -0.50 -8.43 -4.11
CA GLY A 55 0.59 -7.47 -4.26
C GLY A 55 0.40 -6.25 -3.36
N MET A 56 1.45 -5.86 -2.61
CA MET A 56 1.48 -4.59 -1.88
C MET A 56 1.69 -3.42 -2.86
N THR A 57 0.92 -2.34 -2.72
CA THR A 57 1.10 -1.14 -3.55
C THR A 57 2.33 -0.34 -3.13
N LEU A 58 2.85 0.53 -4.02
CA LEU A 58 4.00 1.39 -3.71
C LEU A 58 3.68 2.35 -2.57
N ASP A 59 2.51 2.98 -2.61
CA ASP A 59 2.05 3.92 -1.58
C ASP A 59 1.90 3.23 -0.21
N GLU A 60 1.42 1.99 -0.18
CA GLU A 60 1.36 1.19 1.05
C GLU A 60 2.75 0.86 1.58
N ALA A 61 3.69 0.48 0.71
CA ALA A 61 5.05 0.15 1.10
C ALA A 61 5.77 1.37 1.69
N CYS A 62 5.61 2.55 1.08
CA CYS A 62 6.13 3.82 1.59
C CYS A 62 5.56 4.15 2.97
N LYS A 63 4.24 3.95 3.16
CA LYS A 63 3.59 4.18 4.47
C LYS A 63 4.04 3.18 5.54
N ILE A 64 4.24 1.92 5.19
CA ILE A 64 4.69 0.89 6.15
C ILE A 64 6.10 1.17 6.65
N LEU A 65 6.99 1.64 5.77
CA LEU A 65 8.38 1.92 6.12
C LEU A 65 8.65 3.37 6.52
N ASP A 66 7.62 4.23 6.51
CA ASP A 66 7.72 5.66 6.85
C ASP A 66 8.80 6.37 6.02
N VAL A 67 8.74 6.18 4.70
CA VAL A 67 9.67 6.74 3.72
C VAL A 67 8.91 7.47 2.62
N GLU A 68 9.52 8.50 2.06
CA GLU A 68 8.98 9.17 0.88
C GLU A 68 9.12 8.28 -0.37
N ALA A 69 8.30 8.55 -1.39
CA ALA A 69 8.40 7.85 -2.67
C ALA A 69 9.82 7.99 -3.24
N PRO A 70 10.44 6.90 -3.73
CA PRO A 70 11.80 6.94 -4.27
C PRO A 70 11.89 7.94 -5.43
N LYS A 71 12.61 9.05 -5.22
CA LYS A 71 12.94 10.05 -6.26
C LYS A 71 14.40 9.95 -6.68
N ASP A 72 15.28 9.74 -5.72
CA ASP A 72 16.71 9.52 -5.89
C ASP A 72 17.04 8.07 -5.48
N GLY A 73 17.59 7.26 -6.38
CA GLY A 73 17.79 5.83 -6.22
C GLY A 73 18.71 5.48 -5.06
N THR A 74 19.92 6.04 -5.06
CA THR A 74 20.97 5.64 -4.11
C THR A 74 20.68 6.08 -2.66
N GLN A 75 20.15 7.29 -2.47
CA GLN A 75 19.81 7.82 -1.14
C GLN A 75 18.54 7.16 -0.57
N SER A 76 17.57 6.84 -1.44
CA SER A 76 16.35 6.12 -1.03
C SER A 76 16.65 4.71 -0.54
N ALA A 77 17.59 4.00 -1.18
CA ALA A 77 18.00 2.65 -0.79
C ALA A 77 18.52 2.57 0.67
N ALA A 78 19.38 3.50 1.06
CA ALA A 78 19.96 3.53 2.41
C ALA A 78 18.90 3.78 3.49
N ASN A 79 18.00 4.75 3.26
CA ASN A 79 16.93 5.10 4.20
C ASN A 79 15.94 3.95 4.38
N VAL A 80 15.54 3.30 3.26
CA VAL A 80 14.66 2.12 3.28
C VAL A 80 15.26 1.00 4.12
N MET A 81 16.55 0.71 3.97
CA MET A 81 17.22 -0.34 4.73
C MET A 81 17.34 -0.02 6.22
N GLU A 82 17.63 1.23 6.58
CA GLU A 82 17.68 1.67 7.98
C GLU A 82 16.31 1.53 8.66
N ARG A 83 15.26 2.02 8.00
CA ARG A 83 13.88 1.95 8.49
C ARG A 83 13.38 0.52 8.59
N PHE A 84 13.66 -0.29 7.59
CA PHE A 84 13.36 -1.72 7.59
C PHE A 84 13.99 -2.39 8.81
N LYS A 85 15.29 -2.21 9.05
CA LYS A 85 15.98 -2.86 10.18
C LYS A 85 15.35 -2.49 11.52
N LYS A 86 15.11 -1.20 11.75
CA LYS A 86 14.46 -0.70 12.99
C LYS A 86 13.09 -1.34 13.21
N LEU A 87 12.22 -1.32 12.19
CA LEU A 87 10.85 -1.84 12.31
C LEU A 87 10.83 -3.37 12.39
N PHE A 88 11.69 -4.05 11.66
CA PHE A 88 11.77 -5.52 11.65
C PHE A 88 12.22 -6.07 12.99
N ASP A 89 13.27 -5.48 13.59
CA ASP A 89 13.81 -5.90 14.89
C ASP A 89 12.84 -5.61 16.04
N ALA A 90 12.09 -4.49 15.95
CA ALA A 90 11.09 -4.11 16.92
C ALA A 90 9.85 -5.02 16.88
N ASN A 91 9.55 -5.65 15.73
CA ASN A 91 8.39 -6.53 15.53
C ASN A 91 8.77 -8.02 15.53
N ASP A 92 9.95 -8.39 16.02
CA ASP A 92 10.39 -9.78 16.10
C ASP A 92 9.42 -10.61 16.98
N PRO A 93 8.80 -11.68 16.45
CA PRO A 93 7.90 -12.55 17.20
C PRO A 93 8.53 -13.13 18.46
N LYS A 94 9.86 -13.35 18.45
CA LYS A 94 10.58 -13.88 19.63
C LYS A 94 10.64 -12.88 20.78
N LYS A 95 10.50 -11.58 20.49
CA LYS A 95 10.51 -10.48 21.46
C LYS A 95 9.10 -9.98 21.80
N GLY A 96 8.06 -10.74 21.46
CA GLY A 96 6.66 -10.36 21.67
C GLY A 96 6.05 -9.53 20.53
N GLY A 97 6.74 -9.42 19.40
CA GLY A 97 6.21 -8.79 18.18
C GLY A 97 5.22 -9.69 17.43
N SER A 98 4.68 -9.16 16.33
CA SER A 98 3.72 -9.89 15.49
C SER A 98 4.40 -10.40 14.23
N PHE A 99 4.32 -11.71 13.99
CA PHE A 99 4.81 -12.33 12.76
C PHE A 99 4.12 -11.75 11.52
N TYR A 100 2.85 -11.37 11.64
CA TYR A 100 2.12 -10.72 10.55
C TYR A 100 2.71 -9.35 10.21
N LEU A 101 2.97 -8.51 11.22
CA LEU A 101 3.58 -7.19 11.02
C LEU A 101 5.00 -7.32 10.45
N GLN A 102 5.81 -8.22 11.01
CA GLN A 102 7.15 -8.53 10.48
C GLN A 102 7.09 -8.95 9.01
N SER A 103 6.14 -9.82 8.65
CA SER A 103 5.91 -10.25 7.26
C SER A 103 5.50 -9.08 6.37
N LYS A 104 4.66 -8.15 6.84
CA LYS A 104 4.27 -6.96 6.06
C LYS A 104 5.44 -6.01 5.86
N ILE A 105 6.26 -5.80 6.87
CA ILE A 105 7.49 -4.98 6.77
C ILE A 105 8.45 -5.57 5.74
N LEU A 106 8.61 -6.90 5.71
CA LEU A 106 9.43 -7.58 4.69
C LEU A 106 8.88 -7.36 3.28
N ARG A 107 7.57 -7.55 3.09
CA ARG A 107 6.91 -7.34 1.78
C ARG A 107 7.01 -5.88 1.31
N ALA A 108 6.96 -4.92 2.22
CA ALA A 108 7.15 -3.50 1.91
C ALA A 108 8.55 -3.22 1.38
N ARG A 109 9.58 -3.78 2.03
CA ARG A 109 10.96 -3.67 1.55
C ARG A 109 11.12 -4.28 0.15
N GLU A 110 10.66 -5.51 -0.05
CA GLU A 110 10.70 -6.19 -1.35
C GLU A 110 10.00 -5.36 -2.45
N ARG A 111 8.92 -4.67 -2.11
CA ARG A 111 8.17 -3.81 -3.03
C ARG A 111 8.93 -2.54 -3.40
N LEU A 112 9.62 -1.91 -2.46
CA LEU A 112 10.42 -0.70 -2.70
C LEU A 112 11.73 -1.02 -3.42
N GLU A 113 12.40 -2.12 -3.07
CA GLU A 113 13.64 -2.56 -3.74
C GLU A 113 13.42 -2.77 -5.25
N LYS A 114 12.26 -3.30 -5.63
CA LYS A 114 11.87 -3.45 -7.05
C LYS A 114 11.76 -2.13 -7.82
N GLU A 115 11.48 -1.03 -7.14
CA GLU A 115 11.36 0.31 -7.75
C GLU A 115 12.69 1.05 -7.71
N ILE A 116 13.48 0.84 -6.65
CA ILE A 116 14.78 1.48 -6.46
C ILE A 116 15.84 0.87 -7.39
N GLY A 117 15.81 -0.44 -7.66
CA GLY A 117 16.77 -1.09 -8.55
C GLY A 117 16.89 -0.42 -9.94
N PRO A 118 15.77 -0.22 -10.67
CA PRO A 118 15.76 0.50 -11.94
C PRO A 118 16.18 1.98 -11.85
N LEU A 119 16.04 2.61 -10.68
CA LEU A 119 16.47 4.00 -10.47
C LEU A 119 17.98 4.10 -10.25
N VAL A 120 18.57 3.18 -9.49
CA VAL A 120 20.02 3.09 -9.28
C VAL A 120 20.73 2.78 -10.59
N GLU A 121 20.22 1.85 -11.40
CA GLU A 121 20.80 1.54 -12.71
C GLU A 121 20.76 2.76 -13.65
N LYS A 122 19.69 3.56 -13.64
CA LYS A 122 19.62 4.81 -14.41
C LYS A 122 20.59 5.86 -13.91
N GLU A 123 20.74 6.02 -12.59
CA GLU A 123 21.71 6.93 -11.98
C GLU A 123 23.15 6.53 -12.35
N GLU A 124 23.46 5.23 -12.30
CA GLU A 124 24.77 4.68 -12.69
C GLU A 124 25.03 4.92 -14.18
N VAL A 125 24.07 4.62 -15.06
CA VAL A 125 24.19 4.87 -16.50
C VAL A 125 24.36 6.36 -16.80
N GLU A 126 23.61 7.25 -16.15
CA GLU A 126 23.80 8.71 -16.30
C GLU A 126 25.17 9.18 -15.81
N SER A 127 25.69 8.59 -14.73
CA SER A 127 27.04 8.89 -14.23
C SER A 127 28.12 8.40 -15.19
N GLU A 128 27.97 7.19 -15.76
CA GLU A 128 28.89 6.65 -16.77
C GLU A 128 28.86 7.44 -18.09
N VAL A 129 27.69 7.95 -18.49
CA VAL A 129 27.54 8.82 -19.66
C VAL A 129 28.20 10.18 -19.42
N LYS A 130 28.11 10.73 -18.20
CA LYS A 130 28.76 12.00 -17.81
C LYS A 130 30.27 11.87 -17.65
N GLU A 131 30.76 10.74 -17.14
CA GLU A 131 32.20 10.48 -16.88
C GLU A 131 32.95 9.89 -18.09
N GLY A 132 32.24 9.61 -19.18
CA GLY A 132 32.79 9.05 -20.40
C GLY A 132 32.77 7.51 -20.37
N PHE A 133 31.95 6.95 -21.25
CA PHE A 133 31.65 5.52 -21.41
C PHE A 133 32.90 4.61 -21.30
N LYS A 134 33.02 3.88 -20.18
CA LYS A 134 34.00 2.81 -19.94
C LYS A 134 33.26 1.52 -19.57
N PRO A 135 32.77 0.75 -20.55
CA PRO A 135 31.96 -0.42 -20.27
C PRO A 135 32.76 -1.43 -19.45
N LYS A 136 32.19 -1.91 -18.34
CA LYS A 136 32.68 -3.09 -17.63
C LYS A 136 32.36 -4.31 -18.48
N ILE A 137 33.26 -4.61 -19.42
CA ILE A 137 33.25 -5.87 -20.16
C ILE A 137 33.49 -6.96 -19.12
N TYR A 138 32.43 -7.68 -18.73
CA TYR A 138 32.59 -8.93 -18.02
C TYR A 138 33.43 -9.82 -18.93
N LYS A 139 34.70 -9.96 -18.56
CA LYS A 139 35.61 -10.87 -19.25
C LYS A 139 35.27 -12.26 -18.72
N ASP A 140 34.70 -13.07 -19.59
CA ASP A 140 34.48 -14.50 -19.39
C ASP A 140 35.66 -15.13 -18.64
N ARG A 141 35.36 -15.86 -17.56
CA ARG A 141 36.13 -17.03 -17.19
C ARG A 141 35.23 -18.05 -16.52
#